data_AF-A0A5C4XN14-F1
#
_entry.id   AF-A0A5C4XN14-F1
#
_cell.length_a   1.000
_cell.length_b   1.000
_cell.length_c   1.000
_cell.angle_alpha   90.00
_cell.angle_beta   90.00
_cell.angle_gamma   90.00
#
_symmetry.space_group_name_H-M   'P 1'
#
loop_
_entity.id
_entity.type
_entity.pdbx_description
1 polymer ?
#
loop_
_entity_poly.entity_id
_entity_poly.type
_entity_poly.pdbx_seq_one_letter_code
_entity_poly.pdbx_strand_id
1 'polypeptide(L)' 'MPSASRKAANLSLDSDLLTQARELDINLSRAAEDGIAKAVKAERERRWLEENAEAIKAHNEYVAIHGLPLEKYRMF' A
#
# COMPACT_ATOMS: atom_id res chain seq x y z
N MET A 1 -3.47 12.54 -19.61
CA MET A 1 -2.91 11.73 -18.52
C MET A 1 -1.52 11.29 -18.95
N PRO A 2 -0.43 11.59 -18.22
CA PRO A 2 0.89 11.11 -18.62
C PRO A 2 0.88 9.58 -18.56
N SER A 3 1.04 8.94 -19.72
CA SER A 3 1.31 7.51 -19.83
C SER A 3 2.65 7.27 -19.14
N ALA A 4 2.62 6.71 -17.92
CA ALA A 4 3.84 6.30 -17.24
C ALA A 4 4.61 5.35 -18.17
N SER A 5 5.81 5.76 -18.58
CA SER A 5 6.65 4.97 -19.47
C SER A 5 7.09 3.72 -18.71
N ARG A 6 6.63 2.54 -19.17
CA ARG A 6 7.09 1.26 -18.64
C ARG A 6 8.57 1.11 -18.97
N LYS A 7 9.38 0.87 -17.93
CA LYS A 7 10.80 0.57 -18.07
C LYS A 7 11.01 -0.92 -17.83
N ALA A 8 11.70 -1.59 -18.74
CA ALA A 8 12.09 -2.99 -18.54
C ALA A 8 13.06 -3.07 -17.35
N ALA A 9 12.83 -4.05 -16.48
CA ALA A 9 13.69 -4.37 -15.34
C ALA A 9 14.08 -5.85 -15.43
N ASN A 10 15.38 -6.13 -15.31
CA ASN A 10 15.87 -7.50 -15.20
C ASN A 10 15.80 -7.92 -13.72
N LEU A 11 15.07 -9.01 -13.45
CA LEU A 11 14.85 -9.54 -12.11
C LEU A 11 15.25 -11.01 -12.09
N SER A 12 15.88 -11.44 -11.00
CA SER A 12 16.13 -12.86 -10.74
C SER A 12 14.99 -13.39 -9.88
N LEU A 13 14.26 -14.37 -10.40
CA LEU A 13 13.13 -15.02 -9.73
C LEU A 13 13.36 -16.53 -9.69
N ASP A 14 12.67 -17.18 -8.76
CA ASP A 14 12.68 -18.63 -8.63
C ASP A 14 12.22 -19.32 -9.93
N SER A 15 13.02 -20.28 -10.41
CA SER A 15 12.77 -20.97 -11.69
C SER A 15 11.53 -21.86 -11.66
N ASP A 16 11.25 -22.47 -10.51
CA ASP A 16 10.12 -23.39 -10.35
C ASP A 16 8.82 -22.59 -10.30
N LEU A 17 8.84 -21.42 -9.66
CA LEU A 17 7.71 -20.49 -9.65
C LEU A 17 7.41 -19.95 -11.06
N LEU A 18 8.45 -19.62 -11.84
CA LEU A 18 8.28 -19.18 -13.23
C LEU A 18 7.69 -20.28 -14.12
N THR A 19 8.09 -21.53 -13.90
CA THR A 19 7.59 -22.69 -14.63
C THR A 19 6.10 -22.90 -14.32
N GLN A 20 5.74 -22.94 -13.04
CA GLN A 20 4.34 -23.04 -12.60
C GLN A 20 3.48 -21.89 -13.15
N ALA A 21 3.98 -20.66 -13.11
CA ALA A 21 3.25 -19.51 -13.65
C ALA A 21 2.99 -19.63 -15.15
N ARG A 22 3.94 -20.18 -15.92
CA ARG A 22 3.76 -20.44 -17.36
C ARG A 22 2.76 -21.56 -17.62
N GLU A 23 2.81 -22.65 -16.85
CA GLU A 23 1.87 -23.77 -16.95
C GLU A 23 0.42 -23.31 -16.68
N LEU A 24 0.25 -22.32 -15.81
CA LEU A 24 -1.03 -21.73 -15.45
C LEU A 24 -1.43 -20.52 -16.32
N ASP A 25 -0.69 -20.22 -17.40
CA ASP A 25 -0.92 -19.07 -18.30
C ASP A 25 -1.01 -17.71 -17.56
N ILE A 26 -0.22 -17.56 -16.49
CA ILE A 26 -0.20 -16.34 -15.69
C ILE A 26 0.65 -15.27 -16.40
N ASN A 27 0.09 -14.06 -16.53
CA ASN A 27 0.82 -12.91 -17.05
C ASN A 27 1.85 -12.41 -16.03
N LEU A 28 3.09 -12.90 -16.17
CA LEU A 28 4.22 -12.58 -15.29
C LEU A 28 4.47 -11.07 -15.11
N SER A 29 4.40 -10.30 -16.20
CA SER A 29 4.63 -8.85 -16.13
C SER A 29 3.59 -8.17 -15.26
N ARG A 30 2.32 -8.54 -15.41
CA ARG A 30 1.22 -7.96 -14.63
C ARG A 30 1.28 -8.39 -13.17
N ALA A 31 1.56 -9.67 -12.91
CA ALA A 31 1.71 -10.18 -11.56
C ALA A 31 2.88 -9.52 -10.82
N ALA A 32 4.01 -9.31 -11.50
CA ALA A 32 5.16 -8.59 -10.94
C ALA A 32 4.82 -7.12 -10.64
N GLU A 33 4.15 -6.43 -11.56
CA GLU A 33 3.73 -5.03 -11.37
C GLU A 33 2.77 -4.89 -10.17
N ASP A 34 1.76 -5.76 -10.08
CA ASP A 34 0.80 -5.77 -8.96
C ASP A 34 1.50 -6.07 -7.63
N GLY A 35 2.46 -7.01 -7.63
CA GLY A 35 3.25 -7.35 -6.45
C GLY A 35 4.11 -6.18 -5.96
N ILE A 36 4.82 -5.51 -6.90
CA ILE A 36 5.64 -4.33 -6.59
C ILE A 36 4.75 -3.19 -6.10
N ALA A 37 3.62 -2.93 -6.74
CA ALA A 37 2.69 -1.87 -6.33
C ALA A 37 2.19 -2.08 -4.90
N LYS A 38 1.83 -3.33 -4.54
CA LYS A 38 1.42 -3.69 -3.18
C LYS A 38 2.55 -3.47 -2.17
N ALA A 39 3.77 -3.94 -2.48
CA ALA A 39 4.92 -3.77 -1.59
C ALA A 39 5.28 -2.29 -1.38
N VAL A 40 5.29 -1.49 -2.45
CA VAL A 40 5.55 -0.04 -2.38
C VAL A 40 4.47 0.66 -1.56
N LYS A 41 3.20 0.31 -1.77
CA LYS A 41 2.10 0.88 -0.99
C LYS A 41 2.26 0.57 0.50
N ALA A 42 2.49 -0.69 0.85
CA ALA A 42 2.65 -1.12 2.24
C ALA A 42 3.83 -0.40 2.94
N GLU A 43 4.96 -0.27 2.26
CA GLU A 43 6.13 0.43 2.83
C GLU A 43 5.86 1.94 2.99
N ARG A 44 5.13 2.57 2.06
CA ARG A 44 4.71 3.97 2.21
C ARG A 44 3.75 4.15 3.38
N GLU A 45 2.77 3.26 3.53
CA GLU A 45 1.84 3.27 4.66
C GLU A 45 2.59 3.11 5.99
N ARG A 46 3.55 2.19 6.05
CA ARG A 46 4.40 1.98 7.23
C ARG A 46 5.16 3.25 7.62
N ARG A 47 5.86 3.86 6.66
CA ARG A 47 6.61 5.11 6.90
C ARG A 47 5.70 6.26 7.30
N TRP A 48 4.55 6.39 6.64
CA TRP A 48 3.59 7.43 6.99
C TRP A 48 3.08 7.27 8.43
N LEU A 49 2.78 6.04 8.86
CA LEU A 49 2.39 5.75 10.24
C LEU A 49 3.51 6.08 11.23
N GLU A 50 4.76 5.74 10.91
CA GLU A 50 5.93 6.09 11.73
C GLU A 50 6.09 7.62 11.86
N GLU A 51 6.03 8.34 10.74
CA GLU A 51 6.16 9.80 10.68
C GLU A 51 5.01 10.53 11.39
N ASN A 52 3.81 9.97 11.37
CA ASN A 52 2.61 10.60 11.94
C ASN A 52 2.23 10.04 13.31
N ALA A 53 3.03 9.13 13.88
CA ALA A 53 2.73 8.45 15.13
C ALA A 53 2.45 9.43 16.28
N GLU A 54 3.26 10.48 16.42
CA GLU A 54 3.05 11.51 17.46
C GLU A 54 1.79 12.33 17.22
N ALA A 55 1.50 12.73 15.97
CA ALA A 55 0.30 13.47 15.62
C ALA A 55 -0.96 12.64 15.86
N ILE A 56 -0.93 11.36 15.49
CA ILE A 56 -2.02 10.40 15.75
C ILE A 56 -2.22 10.24 17.26
N LYS A 57 -1.14 10.09 18.04
CA LYS A 57 -1.23 9.97 19.50
C LYS A 57 -1.84 11.22 20.12
N ALA A 58 -1.35 12.41 19.77
CA ALA A 58 -1.87 13.68 20.28
C ALA A 58 -3.35 13.87 19.92
N HIS A 59 -3.75 13.49 18.70
CA HIS A 59 -5.15 13.52 18.28
C HIS A 59 -6.02 12.55 19.09
N ASN A 60 -5.55 11.32 19.31
CA ASN A 60 -6.27 10.33 20.10
C ASN A 60 -6.44 10.77 21.56
N GLU A 61 -5.40 11.35 22.17
CA GLU A 61 -5.47 11.93 23.52
C GLU A 61 -6.48 13.08 23.59
N TYR A 62 -6.47 13.96 22.59
CA TYR A 62 -7.44 15.05 22.50
C TYR A 62 -8.88 14.51 22.43
N VAL A 63 -9.15 13.54 21.56
CA VAL A 63 -10.48 12.93 21.41
C VAL A 63 -10.90 12.19 22.69
N ALA A 64 -9.97 11.54 23.40
CA ALA A 64 -10.27 10.88 24.67
C ALA A 64 -10.72 11.86 25.76
N ILE A 65 -10.17 13.07 25.78
CA ILE A 65 -10.51 14.10 26.76
C ILE A 65 -11.75 14.90 26.34
N HIS A 66 -11.85 15.27 25.07
CA HIS A 66 -12.84 16.23 24.56
C HIS A 66 -14.02 15.58 23.82
N GLY A 67 -13.98 14.26 23.61
CA GLY A 67 -14.92 13.55 22.75
C GLY A 67 -14.65 13.81 21.27
N LEU A 68 -15.50 13.22 20.41
CA LEU A 68 -15.37 13.39 18.97
C LEU A 68 -15.77 14.81 18.55
N PRO A 69 -14.89 15.53 17.81
CA PRO A 69 -15.25 16.80 17.23
C PRO A 69 -16.52 16.66 16.39
N LEU A 70 -17.45 17.60 16.59
CA LEU A 70 -18.70 17.68 15.82
C LEU A 70 -19.66 16.49 15.99
N GLU A 71 -19.46 15.62 16.99
CA GLU A 71 -20.36 14.49 17.25
C GLU A 71 -21.83 14.91 17.38
N LYS A 72 -22.07 16.10 17.95
CA LYS A 72 -23.41 16.72 18.07
C LYS A 72 -24.15 16.99 16.75
N TYR A 73 -23.48 16.89 15.60
CA TYR A 73 -24.08 17.09 14.28
C TYR A 73 -24.17 15.80 13.45
N ARG A 74 -23.84 14.63 14.02
CA ARG A 74 -23.95 13.34 13.33
C ARG A 74 -25.42 13.02 13.08
N MET A 75 -25.86 13.05 11.81
CA MET A 75 -27.16 12.55 11.37
C MET A 75 -27.01 11.07 11.01
N PHE A 76 -27.86 10.23 11.58
CA PHE A 76 -27.90 8.77 11.39
C PHE A 76 -28.57 8.38 10.07
#